data_AF-A0A1R1PLT9-F1
#
_entry.id   AF-A0A1R1PLT9-F1
#
_cell.length_a   1.000
_cell.length_b   1.000
_cell.length_c   1.000
_cell.angle_alpha   90.00
_cell.angle_beta   90.00
_cell.angle_gamma   90.00
#
_symmetry.space_group_name_H-M   'P 1'
#
loop_
_entity.id
_entity.type
_entity.pdbx_description
1 polymer ?
#
loop_
_entity_poly.entity_id
_entity_poly.type
_entity_poly.pdbx_seq_one_letter_code
_entity_poly.pdbx_strand_id
1 'polypeptide(L)'
;NTATDKEGRSVPAPGQGILTTARELPSLVKSPLLDINYRQRQLAFARQNISHWVTTELDQLRSEINSNSNSNSDSGSDSEFEFVLPPNLSKEDYLKERTQYINNEAIRMERVAQSQWGMDFYKNDPRISPLRGALAVYNLTVDDIGVASFHGTSTVANDKNESDVFNQQFAHLGRTPGNACPAIFQKYLTGHSKGAAAAWMLNGVTQSILSGIIPGNRNADNIDSAMNKFDYILYPSTSIQTDGIKAGLLKSFGFGQVGGEVLVVHPDHLFASLSESAYSSYCQKVEKRKLSAFRVYHDSLTGVRPYVKVKSSAPYSSEIQSSVYLDPTSRAHYDPISQSYSFSSPSPSRSPSNSNSNSKSTPTQIQIQTQTQSSTFASSLTSPISPSAPSSSSSSPDGIAALLLSSLPKHSTSSSSSSHTGVGMDFELVSALNYDPSSSFISNNFTPAEIAYCSSHPDPASSFTGKWCAKEAVYKAISNFTSSTSNPNSANPWSGITRGPAQPLINIEILNDQFGAPYVTFHNESKNLLSSAGIKNVAVSISHSGSYAGAFALAQ
;
A
#
# COMPACT_ATOMS: atom_id res chain seq x y z
N ASN A 1 -10.03 14.14 -17.67
CA ASN A 1 -11.22 13.79 -18.49
C ASN A 1 -11.11 14.44 -19.86
N THR A 2 -11.65 13.80 -20.89
CA THR A 2 -11.81 14.39 -22.23
C THR A 2 -13.26 14.28 -22.69
N ALA A 3 -13.72 15.22 -23.52
CA ALA A 3 -15.08 15.25 -24.02
C ALA A 3 -15.15 15.87 -25.43
N THR A 4 -15.96 15.26 -26.29
CA THR A 4 -16.49 15.90 -27.50
C THR A 4 -17.71 16.75 -27.17
N ASP A 5 -18.16 17.57 -28.12
CA ASP A 5 -19.25 18.51 -27.90
C ASP A 5 -20.59 17.94 -28.40
N LYS A 6 -20.97 18.27 -29.64
CA LYS A 6 -22.27 17.93 -30.26
C LYS A 6 -22.20 18.04 -31.77
N GLU A 7 -23.28 17.68 -32.46
CA GLU A 7 -23.42 17.91 -33.90
C GLU A 7 -23.11 19.37 -34.28
N GLY A 8 -22.30 19.52 -35.33
CA GLY A 8 -21.83 20.81 -35.81
C GLY A 8 -21.18 20.71 -37.18
N ARG A 9 -20.91 21.87 -37.80
CA ARG A 9 -20.22 21.98 -39.10
C ARG A 9 -18.97 22.86 -39.05
N SER A 10 -18.63 23.39 -37.87
CA SER A 10 -17.42 24.19 -37.64
C SER A 10 -16.46 23.42 -36.74
N VAL A 11 -15.42 22.82 -37.35
CA VAL A 11 -14.35 22.09 -36.65
C VAL A 11 -13.58 22.95 -35.63
N PRO A 12 -13.27 24.24 -35.87
CA PRO A 12 -12.51 25.05 -34.90
C PRO A 12 -13.36 25.63 -33.76
N ALA A 13 -14.68 25.45 -33.80
CA ALA A 13 -15.55 26.03 -32.77
C ALA A 13 -15.34 25.32 -31.43
N PRO A 14 -15.02 26.06 -30.34
CA PRO A 14 -14.97 25.47 -29.01
C PRO A 14 -16.41 25.21 -28.52
N GLY A 15 -16.61 24.10 -27.82
CA GLY A 15 -17.89 23.77 -27.20
C GLY A 15 -17.79 23.50 -25.70
N GLN A 16 -18.87 22.92 -25.17
CA GLN A 16 -19.13 22.79 -23.75
C GLN A 16 -19.22 21.32 -23.28
N GLY A 17 -18.78 20.36 -24.07
CA GLY A 17 -18.85 18.93 -23.73
C GLY A 17 -18.18 18.59 -22.39
N ILE A 18 -17.13 19.34 -22.04
CA ILE A 18 -16.40 19.15 -20.78
C ILE A 18 -17.21 19.51 -19.53
N LEU A 19 -18.36 20.22 -19.65
CA LEU A 19 -19.31 20.40 -18.54
C LEU A 19 -19.71 19.07 -17.89
N THR A 20 -19.67 17.98 -18.66
CA THR A 20 -20.00 16.62 -18.19
C THR A 20 -19.12 16.12 -17.04
N THR A 21 -17.97 16.74 -16.74
CA THR A 21 -17.17 16.40 -15.55
C THR A 21 -17.81 16.87 -14.24
N ALA A 22 -18.73 17.83 -14.30
CA ALA A 22 -19.54 18.30 -13.18
C ALA A 22 -20.94 17.65 -13.14
N ARG A 23 -21.25 16.69 -14.01
CA ARG A 23 -22.58 16.06 -14.06
C ARG A 23 -22.90 15.35 -12.74
N GLU A 24 -23.98 15.75 -12.09
CA GLU A 24 -24.55 15.05 -10.93
C GLU A 24 -26.04 15.32 -10.83
N LEU A 25 -26.80 14.33 -10.37
CA LEU A 25 -28.21 14.47 -10.06
C LEU A 25 -28.38 15.25 -8.75
N PRO A 26 -29.26 16.27 -8.72
CA PRO A 26 -29.56 16.95 -7.48
C PRO A 26 -30.22 15.98 -6.49
N SER A 27 -29.87 16.10 -5.21
CA SER A 27 -30.46 15.30 -4.15
C SER A 27 -30.70 16.17 -2.91
N LEU A 28 -31.84 15.94 -2.26
CA LEU A 28 -32.18 16.61 -0.99
C LEU A 28 -31.26 16.15 0.15
N VAL A 29 -30.70 14.95 0.05
CA VAL A 29 -29.85 14.34 1.07
C VAL A 29 -28.48 14.06 0.45
N LYS A 30 -27.43 14.56 1.10
CA LYS A 30 -26.06 14.29 0.66
C LYS A 30 -25.77 12.79 0.75
N SER A 31 -25.12 12.24 -0.27
CA SER A 31 -24.69 10.84 -0.24
C SER A 31 -23.73 10.61 0.95
N PRO A 32 -23.93 9.58 1.79
CA PRO A 32 -23.01 9.23 2.86
C PRO A 32 -21.58 8.99 2.37
N LEU A 33 -21.40 8.65 1.09
CA LEU A 33 -20.09 8.45 0.48
C LEU A 33 -19.24 9.75 0.42
N LEU A 34 -19.86 10.93 0.51
CA LEU A 34 -19.13 12.19 0.61
C LEU A 34 -18.56 12.43 2.02
N ASP A 35 -19.02 11.70 3.04
CA ASP A 35 -18.46 11.73 4.38
C ASP A 35 -17.28 10.75 4.49
N ILE A 36 -16.08 11.28 4.72
CA ILE A 36 -14.87 10.47 4.86
C ILE A 36 -14.95 9.52 6.06
N ASN A 37 -15.63 9.89 7.15
CA ASN A 37 -15.77 9.04 8.33
C ASN A 37 -16.66 7.83 8.06
N TYR A 38 -17.73 8.02 7.27
CA TYR A 38 -18.55 6.91 6.78
C TYR A 38 -17.69 5.92 5.99
N ARG A 39 -16.93 6.41 5.00
CA ARG A 39 -16.06 5.56 4.17
C ARG A 39 -14.97 4.86 4.98
N GLN A 40 -14.36 5.55 5.95
CA GLN A 40 -13.39 4.97 6.86
C GLN A 40 -13.99 3.83 7.68
N ARG A 41 -15.22 3.99 8.20
CA ARG A 41 -15.92 2.93 8.94
C ARG A 41 -16.19 1.71 8.05
N GLN A 42 -16.61 1.92 6.80
CA GLN A 42 -16.83 0.81 5.86
C GLN A 42 -15.53 0.08 5.50
N LEU A 43 -14.43 0.82 5.34
CA LEU A 43 -13.11 0.23 5.13
C LEU A 43 -12.63 -0.58 6.34
N ALA A 44 -12.84 -0.08 7.56
CA ALA A 44 -12.50 -0.79 8.78
C ALA A 44 -13.29 -2.11 8.89
N PHE A 45 -14.58 -2.09 8.58
CA PHE A 45 -15.41 -3.30 8.52
C PHE A 45 -14.90 -4.29 7.45
N ALA A 46 -14.53 -3.81 6.25
CA ALA A 46 -13.96 -4.66 5.22
C ALA A 46 -12.63 -5.31 5.66
N ARG A 47 -11.77 -4.57 6.38
CA ARG A 47 -10.52 -5.12 6.93
C ARG A 47 -10.77 -6.22 7.96
N GLN A 48 -11.77 -6.07 8.83
CA GLN A 48 -12.16 -7.14 9.76
C GLN A 48 -12.59 -8.42 9.02
N ASN A 49 -13.38 -8.29 7.96
CA ASN A 49 -13.78 -9.43 7.13
C ASN A 49 -12.57 -10.10 6.46
N ILE A 50 -11.57 -9.33 6.04
CA ILE A 50 -10.32 -9.87 5.47
C ILE A 50 -9.53 -10.62 6.54
N SER A 51 -9.36 -10.07 7.74
CA SER A 51 -8.72 -10.78 8.87
C SER A 51 -9.42 -12.11 9.18
N HIS A 52 -10.75 -12.10 9.19
CA HIS A 52 -11.55 -13.32 9.41
C HIS A 52 -11.37 -14.35 8.27
N TRP A 53 -11.35 -13.89 7.01
CA TRP A 53 -11.07 -14.75 5.86
C TRP A 53 -9.68 -15.40 5.96
N VAL A 54 -8.63 -14.63 6.28
CA VAL A 54 -7.27 -15.15 6.45
C VAL A 54 -7.23 -16.23 7.54
N THR A 55 -7.86 -15.97 8.68
CA THR A 55 -7.92 -16.95 9.78
C THR A 55 -8.59 -18.25 9.32
N THR A 56 -9.72 -18.14 8.62
CA THR A 56 -10.48 -19.29 8.10
C THR A 56 -9.67 -20.11 7.11
N GLU A 57 -8.97 -19.47 6.17
CA GLU A 57 -8.12 -20.17 5.18
C GLU A 57 -6.94 -20.89 5.82
N LEU A 58 -6.33 -20.30 6.86
CA LEU A 58 -5.21 -20.92 7.56
C LEU A 58 -5.68 -22.11 8.41
N ASP A 59 -6.87 -22.03 9.01
CA ASP A 59 -7.48 -23.15 9.73
C ASP A 59 -7.86 -24.31 8.78
N GLN A 60 -8.35 -23.99 7.58
CA GLN A 60 -8.61 -24.98 6.54
C GLN A 60 -7.31 -25.64 6.07
N LEU A 61 -6.27 -24.85 5.76
CA LEU A 61 -4.96 -25.36 5.37
C LEU A 61 -4.35 -26.28 6.43
N ARG A 62 -4.51 -25.95 7.71
CA ARG A 62 -4.09 -26.81 8.82
C ARG A 62 -4.86 -28.13 8.83
N SER A 63 -6.16 -28.09 8.60
CA SER A 63 -7.03 -29.26 8.57
C SER A 63 -6.69 -30.19 7.39
N GLU A 64 -6.44 -29.63 6.21
CA GLU A 64 -5.98 -30.37 5.01
C GLU A 64 -4.72 -31.20 5.31
N ILE A 65 -3.76 -30.61 6.01
CA ILE A 65 -2.48 -31.26 6.35
C ILE A 65 -2.63 -32.32 7.45
N ASN A 66 -3.53 -32.08 8.41
CA ASN A 66 -3.84 -33.05 9.46
C ASN A 66 -4.49 -34.31 8.88
N SER A 67 -5.47 -34.15 7.97
CA SER A 67 -6.14 -35.28 7.31
C SER A 67 -5.15 -36.17 6.56
N ASN A 68 -4.19 -35.57 5.84
CA ASN A 68 -3.16 -36.30 5.12
C ASN A 68 -2.05 -36.92 6.03
N SER A 69 -2.10 -36.71 7.34
CA SER A 69 -1.19 -37.38 8.28
C SER A 69 -1.80 -38.67 8.86
N ASN A 70 -3.13 -38.82 8.79
CA ASN A 70 -3.87 -39.99 9.28
C ASN A 70 -4.13 -41.04 8.18
N SER A 71 -3.93 -40.73 6.91
CA SER A 71 -4.15 -41.61 5.76
C SER A 71 -3.09 -42.71 5.55
N ASN A 72 -2.16 -42.88 6.51
CA ASN A 72 -1.27 -44.06 6.56
C ASN A 72 -1.94 -45.30 7.20
N SER A 73 -3.25 -45.25 7.52
CA SER A 73 -4.02 -46.44 7.91
C SER A 73 -4.76 -47.05 6.71
N ASP A 74 -4.43 -48.32 6.47
CA ASP A 74 -4.93 -49.26 5.45
C ASP A 74 -6.45 -49.54 5.55
N SER A 75 -7.29 -48.52 5.42
CA SER A 75 -8.75 -48.67 5.42
C SER A 75 -9.37 -47.93 4.23
N GLY A 76 -9.61 -48.69 3.16
CA GLY A 76 -10.26 -48.24 1.93
C GLY A 76 -11.71 -47.82 2.13
N SER A 77 -11.94 -46.58 2.51
CA SER A 77 -13.20 -45.90 2.31
C SER A 77 -13.01 -44.78 1.28
N ASP A 78 -13.59 -44.97 0.10
CA ASP A 78 -13.68 -43.99 -0.99
C ASP A 78 -14.43 -42.74 -0.51
N SER A 79 -13.71 -41.79 0.12
CA SER A 79 -14.21 -40.43 0.27
C SER A 79 -13.61 -39.60 -0.86
N GLU A 80 -14.46 -39.22 -1.83
CA GLU A 80 -14.11 -38.51 -3.07
C GLU A 80 -13.51 -37.09 -2.84
N PHE A 81 -13.28 -36.70 -1.58
CA PHE A 81 -12.85 -35.37 -1.14
C PHE A 81 -11.66 -35.40 -0.17
N GLU A 82 -10.90 -36.49 -0.10
CA GLU A 82 -9.69 -36.52 0.75
C GLU A 82 -8.53 -35.76 0.08
N PHE A 83 -7.95 -34.80 0.81
CA PHE A 83 -6.83 -34.00 0.32
C PHE A 83 -5.55 -34.85 0.24
N VAL A 84 -5.01 -35.00 -0.98
CA VAL A 84 -3.76 -35.71 -1.25
C VAL A 84 -2.67 -34.71 -1.66
N LEU A 85 -1.54 -34.72 -0.95
CA LEU A 85 -0.37 -33.89 -1.32
C LEU A 85 0.11 -34.27 -2.74
N PRO A 86 0.49 -33.29 -3.58
CA PRO A 86 1.08 -33.57 -4.88
C PRO A 86 2.33 -34.48 -4.75
N PRO A 87 2.52 -35.47 -5.63
CA PRO A 87 3.47 -36.57 -5.43
C PRO A 87 4.96 -36.19 -5.38
N ASN A 88 5.31 -34.91 -5.61
CA ASN A 88 6.69 -34.41 -5.59
C ASN A 88 6.86 -33.13 -4.75
N LEU A 89 5.93 -32.84 -3.83
CA LEU A 89 5.95 -31.63 -3.03
C LEU A 89 6.05 -31.98 -1.55
N SER A 90 7.06 -31.44 -0.87
CA SER A 90 7.18 -31.62 0.58
C SER A 90 6.05 -30.89 1.31
N LYS A 91 5.69 -31.36 2.52
CA LYS A 91 4.70 -30.67 3.38
C LYS A 91 5.09 -29.21 3.63
N GLU A 92 6.38 -28.95 3.82
CA GLU A 92 6.94 -27.63 4.07
C GLU A 92 6.81 -26.71 2.84
N ASP A 93 7.15 -27.22 1.65
CA ASP A 93 7.01 -26.47 0.40
C ASP A 93 5.55 -26.14 0.09
N TYR A 94 4.64 -27.11 0.30
CA TYR A 94 3.21 -26.89 0.10
C TYR A 94 2.67 -25.81 1.06
N LEU A 95 3.02 -25.90 2.35
CA LEU A 95 2.66 -24.89 3.35
C LEU A 95 3.17 -23.51 2.97
N LYS A 96 4.42 -23.41 2.52
CA LYS A 96 5.04 -22.16 2.11
C LYS A 96 4.30 -21.54 0.93
N GLU A 97 4.01 -22.30 -0.12
CA GLU A 97 3.28 -21.82 -1.29
C GLU A 97 1.84 -21.41 -0.97
N ARG A 98 1.11 -22.23 -0.19
CA ARG A 98 -0.27 -21.91 0.20
C ARG A 98 -0.35 -20.70 1.11
N THR A 99 0.55 -20.58 2.08
CA THR A 99 0.61 -19.40 2.97
C THR A 99 0.95 -18.14 2.17
N GLN A 100 1.86 -18.23 1.20
CA GLN A 100 2.17 -17.12 0.30
C GLN A 100 0.96 -16.72 -0.55
N TYR A 101 0.18 -17.69 -1.05
CA TYR A 101 -1.06 -17.42 -1.75
C TYR A 101 -2.06 -16.67 -0.86
N ILE A 102 -2.34 -17.17 0.35
CA ILE A 102 -3.29 -16.54 1.28
C ILE A 102 -2.86 -15.10 1.56
N ASN A 103 -1.56 -14.87 1.81
CA ASN A 103 -1.03 -13.52 2.02
C ASN A 103 -1.22 -12.59 0.80
N ASN A 104 -0.89 -13.07 -0.40
CA ASN A 104 -1.05 -12.29 -1.62
C ASN A 104 -2.52 -11.94 -1.90
N GLU A 105 -3.42 -12.89 -1.66
CA GLU A 105 -4.84 -12.72 -1.86
C GLU A 105 -5.43 -11.74 -0.84
N ALA A 106 -5.00 -11.82 0.42
CA ALA A 106 -5.40 -10.88 1.45
C ALA A 106 -4.93 -9.44 1.12
N ILE A 107 -3.68 -9.26 0.63
CA ILE A 107 -3.19 -7.96 0.11
C ILE A 107 -4.07 -7.47 -1.05
N ARG A 108 -4.46 -8.37 -1.96
CA ARG A 108 -5.34 -8.04 -3.08
C ARG A 108 -6.71 -7.56 -2.58
N MET A 109 -7.33 -8.27 -1.63
CA MET A 109 -8.61 -7.91 -1.02
C MET A 109 -8.52 -6.56 -0.31
N GLU A 110 -7.44 -6.29 0.43
CA GLU A 110 -7.24 -5.00 1.08
C GLU A 110 -7.15 -3.86 0.05
N ARG A 111 -6.37 -4.03 -1.02
CA ARG A 111 -6.26 -3.01 -2.09
C ARG A 111 -7.61 -2.77 -2.78
N VAL A 112 -8.41 -3.80 -2.99
CA VAL A 112 -9.77 -3.67 -3.55
C VAL A 112 -10.65 -2.87 -2.60
N ALA A 113 -10.64 -3.18 -1.30
CA ALA A 113 -11.41 -2.44 -0.30
C ALA A 113 -10.96 -0.97 -0.20
N GLN A 114 -9.65 -0.72 -0.18
CA GLN A 114 -9.10 0.64 -0.20
C GLN A 114 -9.49 1.40 -1.48
N SER A 115 -9.47 0.75 -2.65
CA SER A 115 -9.91 1.35 -3.89
C SER A 115 -11.40 1.70 -3.83
N GLN A 116 -12.25 0.76 -3.44
CA GLN A 116 -13.69 0.93 -3.37
C GLN A 116 -14.10 2.08 -2.44
N TRP A 117 -13.53 2.15 -1.23
CA TRP A 117 -13.93 3.13 -0.21
C TRP A 117 -13.06 4.40 -0.21
N GLY A 118 -11.87 4.35 -0.77
CA GLY A 118 -10.94 5.49 -0.80
C GLY A 118 -10.95 6.25 -2.12
N MET A 119 -10.87 5.54 -3.25
CA MET A 119 -10.57 6.13 -4.56
C MET A 119 -11.78 6.17 -5.49
N ASP A 120 -12.53 5.07 -5.54
CA ASP A 120 -13.53 4.80 -6.58
C ASP A 120 -14.97 4.94 -6.07
N PHE A 121 -15.17 5.35 -4.82
CA PHE A 121 -16.47 5.40 -4.16
C PHE A 121 -17.52 6.22 -4.92
N TYR A 122 -17.10 7.20 -5.72
CA TYR A 122 -17.99 8.04 -6.51
C TYR A 122 -18.26 7.51 -7.92
N LYS A 123 -17.50 6.51 -8.39
CA LYS A 123 -17.72 5.91 -9.70
C LYS A 123 -19.07 5.18 -9.67
N ASN A 124 -19.87 5.40 -10.72
CA ASN A 124 -21.23 4.86 -10.86
C ASN A 124 -22.27 5.38 -9.85
N ASP A 125 -21.97 6.37 -9.00
CA ASP A 125 -23.00 7.10 -8.25
C ASP A 125 -23.42 8.36 -9.05
N PRO A 126 -24.63 8.42 -9.62
CA PRO A 126 -25.04 9.56 -10.44
C PRO A 126 -25.22 10.85 -9.64
N ARG A 127 -25.16 10.81 -8.30
CA ARG A 127 -25.29 11.98 -7.41
C ARG A 127 -23.95 12.60 -7.04
N ILE A 128 -22.82 12.00 -7.45
CA ILE A 128 -21.49 12.53 -7.21
C ILE A 128 -20.80 12.70 -8.56
N SER A 129 -20.57 13.95 -8.94
CA SER A 129 -19.87 14.24 -10.19
C SER A 129 -18.42 13.77 -10.16
N PRO A 130 -17.80 13.47 -11.31
CA PRO A 130 -16.37 13.16 -11.39
C PRO A 130 -15.49 14.21 -10.70
N LEU A 131 -15.77 15.50 -10.89
CA LEU A 131 -15.01 16.59 -10.28
C LEU A 131 -15.17 16.61 -8.74
N ARG A 132 -16.40 16.51 -8.23
CA ARG A 132 -16.66 16.43 -6.78
C ARG A 132 -16.01 15.19 -6.17
N GLY A 133 -16.15 14.05 -6.81
CA GLY A 133 -15.59 12.77 -6.36
C GLY A 133 -14.07 12.82 -6.23
N ALA A 134 -13.38 13.33 -7.25
CA ALA A 134 -11.92 13.46 -7.25
C ALA A 134 -11.39 14.36 -6.13
N LEU A 135 -12.09 15.45 -5.80
CA LEU A 135 -11.78 16.30 -4.64
C LEU A 135 -12.06 15.57 -3.32
N ALA A 136 -13.22 14.92 -3.21
CA ALA A 136 -13.68 14.28 -1.98
C ALA A 136 -12.85 13.04 -1.57
N VAL A 137 -12.08 12.43 -2.49
CA VAL A 137 -11.03 11.44 -2.15
C VAL A 137 -10.11 11.97 -1.06
N TYR A 138 -9.73 13.25 -1.16
CA TYR A 138 -8.83 13.94 -0.24
C TYR A 138 -9.57 14.85 0.76
N ASN A 139 -10.87 14.62 0.95
CA ASN A 139 -11.76 15.44 1.79
C ASN A 139 -11.79 16.93 1.39
N LEU A 140 -11.63 17.21 0.09
CA LEU A 140 -11.77 18.53 -0.49
C LEU A 140 -13.16 18.71 -1.10
N THR A 141 -13.58 19.97 -1.19
CA THR A 141 -14.83 20.40 -1.80
C THR A 141 -14.57 21.23 -3.04
N VAL A 142 -15.64 21.56 -3.79
CA VAL A 142 -15.51 22.45 -4.94
C VAL A 142 -14.95 23.82 -4.54
N ASP A 143 -15.15 24.27 -3.29
CA ASP A 143 -14.62 25.53 -2.75
C ASP A 143 -13.09 25.54 -2.57
N ASP A 144 -12.46 24.37 -2.52
CA ASP A 144 -11.01 24.23 -2.33
C ASP A 144 -10.21 24.34 -3.64
N ILE A 145 -10.88 24.47 -4.80
CA ILE A 145 -10.22 24.83 -6.05
C ILE A 145 -9.80 26.31 -5.95
N GLY A 146 -8.51 26.56 -5.74
CA GLY A 146 -7.97 27.89 -5.50
C GLY A 146 -7.44 28.59 -6.75
N VAL A 147 -7.30 27.87 -7.87
CA VAL A 147 -6.83 28.45 -9.13
C VAL A 147 -7.39 27.71 -10.34
N ALA A 148 -7.73 28.47 -11.38
CA ALA A 148 -8.17 27.95 -12.66
C ALA A 148 -7.16 28.32 -13.75
N SER A 149 -6.56 27.34 -14.43
CA SER A 149 -5.65 27.60 -15.55
C SER A 149 -6.40 27.46 -16.86
N PHE A 150 -6.61 28.61 -17.50
CA PHE A 150 -7.43 28.73 -18.69
C PHE A 150 -6.61 28.40 -19.93
N HIS A 151 -7.25 27.71 -20.88
CA HIS A 151 -6.75 27.58 -22.23
C HIS A 151 -6.52 28.95 -22.85
N GLY A 152 -7.42 29.92 -22.67
CA GLY A 152 -7.12 31.35 -22.77
C GLY A 152 -6.30 31.73 -24.00
N THR A 153 -6.87 31.58 -25.20
CA THR A 153 -6.13 31.72 -26.47
C THR A 153 -6.13 33.15 -27.01
N SER A 154 -6.71 34.10 -26.28
CA SER A 154 -6.94 35.47 -26.74
C SER A 154 -7.84 35.51 -27.98
N THR A 155 -8.76 34.53 -28.12
CA THR A 155 -9.75 34.50 -29.20
C THR A 155 -11.14 34.77 -28.64
N VAL A 156 -11.94 35.52 -29.40
CA VAL A 156 -13.28 35.98 -28.99
C VAL A 156 -14.18 34.82 -28.55
N ALA A 157 -14.18 33.72 -29.30
CA ALA A 157 -15.04 32.58 -29.02
C ALA A 157 -14.55 31.74 -27.84
N ASN A 158 -13.24 31.44 -27.77
CA ASN A 158 -12.69 30.55 -26.74
C ASN A 158 -12.84 31.13 -25.34
N ASP A 159 -12.39 32.37 -25.14
CA ASP A 159 -12.20 32.88 -23.78
C ASP A 159 -13.56 33.13 -23.09
N LYS A 160 -14.59 33.46 -23.89
CA LYS A 160 -15.98 33.53 -23.43
C LYS A 160 -16.57 32.15 -23.15
N ASN A 161 -16.36 31.18 -24.05
CA ASN A 161 -16.86 29.80 -23.87
C ASN A 161 -16.24 29.15 -22.63
N GLU A 162 -14.94 29.28 -22.46
CA GLU A 162 -14.21 28.68 -21.35
C GLU A 162 -14.62 29.28 -20.00
N SER A 163 -14.78 30.61 -19.93
CA SER A 163 -15.29 31.28 -18.74
C SER A 163 -16.71 30.80 -18.38
N ASP A 164 -17.57 30.63 -19.38
CA ASP A 164 -18.92 30.08 -19.20
C ASP A 164 -18.90 28.66 -18.67
N VAL A 165 -18.05 27.79 -19.23
CA VAL A 165 -17.89 26.41 -18.77
C VAL A 165 -17.46 26.34 -17.31
N PHE A 166 -16.42 27.09 -16.90
CA PHE A 166 -15.99 27.12 -15.50
C PHE A 166 -17.09 27.64 -14.58
N ASN A 167 -17.74 28.75 -14.96
CA ASN A 167 -18.78 29.37 -14.15
C ASN A 167 -19.97 28.43 -13.93
N GLN A 168 -20.42 27.75 -14.99
CA GLN A 168 -21.52 26.77 -14.91
C GLN A 168 -21.14 25.56 -14.06
N GLN A 169 -19.91 25.04 -14.17
CA GLN A 169 -19.46 23.93 -13.31
C GLN A 169 -19.45 24.34 -11.83
N PHE A 170 -18.90 25.50 -11.50
CA PHE A 170 -18.87 25.99 -10.13
C PHE A 170 -20.28 26.23 -9.58
N ALA A 171 -21.16 26.86 -10.37
CA ALA A 171 -22.56 27.06 -10.00
C ALA A 171 -23.28 25.72 -9.77
N HIS A 172 -23.18 24.78 -10.70
CA HIS A 172 -23.85 23.47 -10.64
C HIS A 172 -23.41 22.65 -9.42
N LEU A 173 -22.12 22.71 -9.08
CA LEU A 173 -21.56 22.03 -7.92
C LEU A 173 -21.77 22.78 -6.60
N GLY A 174 -22.45 23.93 -6.62
CA GLY A 174 -22.76 24.71 -5.43
C GLY A 174 -21.53 25.33 -4.78
N ARG A 175 -20.57 25.84 -5.58
CA ARG A 175 -19.49 26.73 -5.10
C ARG A 175 -20.12 27.89 -4.34
N THR A 176 -19.53 28.25 -3.21
CA THR A 176 -20.07 29.30 -2.34
C THR A 176 -20.07 30.65 -3.08
N PRO A 177 -21.20 31.40 -3.12
CA PRO A 177 -21.24 32.73 -3.72
C PRO A 177 -20.19 33.68 -3.10
N GLY A 178 -19.47 34.42 -3.95
CA GLY A 178 -18.36 35.27 -3.53
C GLY A 178 -17.01 34.56 -3.44
N ASN A 179 -16.97 33.22 -3.44
CA ASN A 179 -15.73 32.45 -3.54
C ASN A 179 -15.27 32.30 -5.00
N ALA A 180 -14.91 33.43 -5.62
CA ALA A 180 -14.44 33.48 -7.00
C ALA A 180 -13.05 32.84 -7.15
N CYS A 181 -12.84 32.10 -8.25
CA CYS A 181 -11.61 31.40 -8.55
C CYS A 181 -10.69 32.25 -9.45
N PRO A 182 -9.47 32.60 -9.01
CA PRO A 182 -8.50 33.31 -9.83
C PRO A 182 -8.09 32.53 -11.09
N ALA A 183 -8.16 33.19 -12.24
CA ALA A 183 -7.86 32.63 -13.54
C ALA A 183 -6.44 32.99 -14.02
N ILE A 184 -5.66 31.97 -14.39
CA ILE A 184 -4.33 32.11 -15.02
C ILE A 184 -4.47 31.98 -16.53
N PHE A 185 -3.96 32.96 -17.27
CA PHE A 185 -3.94 32.99 -18.75
C PHE A 185 -2.52 32.89 -19.30
N GLN A 186 -1.80 31.80 -19.02
CA GLN A 186 -0.34 31.66 -19.31
C GLN A 186 0.07 32.05 -20.76
N LYS A 187 -0.83 31.87 -21.73
CA LYS A 187 -0.57 32.18 -23.15
C LYS A 187 -0.33 33.66 -23.44
N TYR A 188 -0.66 34.59 -22.54
CA TYR A 188 -0.24 35.98 -22.68
C TYR A 188 1.30 36.08 -22.80
N LEU A 189 2.03 35.21 -22.10
CA LEU A 189 3.49 35.21 -22.07
C LEU A 189 4.07 34.23 -23.09
N THR A 190 3.48 33.04 -23.20
CA THR A 190 4.09 31.94 -23.97
C THR A 190 3.61 31.85 -25.41
N GLY A 191 2.56 32.59 -25.77
CA GLY A 191 1.77 32.30 -26.96
C GLY A 191 1.11 30.90 -26.90
N HIS A 192 0.55 30.45 -28.02
CA HIS A 192 -0.13 29.16 -28.11
C HIS A 192 0.70 28.09 -28.83
N SER A 193 1.23 27.12 -28.07
CA SER A 193 2.08 26.02 -28.57
C SER A 193 1.31 24.79 -29.10
N LYS A 194 0.06 24.97 -29.55
CA LYS A 194 -0.83 23.90 -30.04
C LYS A 194 -0.86 22.70 -29.09
N GLY A 195 -0.31 21.55 -29.51
CA GLY A 195 -0.33 20.30 -28.74
C GLY A 195 0.39 20.36 -27.40
N ALA A 196 1.39 21.23 -27.24
CA ALA A 196 2.12 21.37 -25.97
C ALA A 196 1.45 22.31 -24.96
N ALA A 197 0.35 22.98 -25.34
CA ALA A 197 -0.25 24.04 -24.54
C ALA A 197 -0.69 23.55 -23.15
N ALA A 198 -1.40 22.43 -23.07
CA ALA A 198 -1.86 21.87 -21.80
C ALA A 198 -0.71 21.40 -20.90
N ALA A 199 0.40 20.94 -21.47
CA ALA A 199 1.57 20.53 -20.71
C ALA A 199 2.24 21.71 -20.00
N TRP A 200 2.38 22.85 -20.67
CA TRP A 200 2.92 24.07 -20.05
C TRP A 200 1.99 24.63 -18.98
N MET A 201 0.69 24.55 -19.22
CA MET A 201 -0.33 24.96 -18.23
C MET A 201 -0.29 24.05 -17.00
N LEU A 202 -0.12 22.75 -17.17
CA LEU A 202 0.04 21.80 -16.07
C LEU A 202 1.30 22.11 -15.24
N ASN A 203 2.42 22.41 -15.90
CA ASN A 203 3.64 22.87 -15.20
C ASN A 203 3.37 24.14 -14.38
N GLY A 204 2.68 25.12 -14.97
CA GLY A 204 2.33 26.39 -14.32
C GLY A 204 1.39 26.22 -13.13
N VAL A 205 0.36 25.37 -13.25
CA VAL A 205 -0.54 25.05 -12.12
C VAL A 205 0.22 24.37 -11.00
N THR A 206 1.09 23.40 -11.34
CA THR A 206 1.91 22.70 -10.34
C THR A 206 2.83 23.67 -9.61
N GLN A 207 3.47 24.59 -10.33
CA GLN A 207 4.30 25.64 -9.72
C GLN A 207 3.49 26.59 -8.84
N SER A 208 2.28 26.96 -9.27
CA SER A 208 1.38 27.84 -8.50
C SER A 208 0.97 27.16 -7.18
N ILE A 209 0.59 25.88 -7.26
CA ILE A 209 0.24 25.05 -6.10
C ILE A 209 1.40 24.97 -5.09
N LEU A 210 2.61 24.69 -5.56
CA LEU A 210 3.78 24.52 -4.69
C LEU A 210 4.33 25.83 -4.12
N SER A 211 4.09 26.97 -4.77
CA SER A 211 4.61 28.29 -4.34
C SER A 211 3.57 29.17 -3.63
N GLY A 212 2.28 28.87 -3.78
CA GLY A 212 1.20 29.76 -3.36
C GLY A 212 1.09 31.03 -4.22
N ILE A 213 1.82 31.14 -5.33
CA ILE A 213 1.75 32.30 -6.22
C ILE A 213 0.76 32.03 -7.34
N ILE A 214 -0.19 32.95 -7.55
CA ILE A 214 -1.08 32.98 -8.71
C ILE A 214 -0.56 34.04 -9.68
N PRO A 215 0.04 33.67 -10.83
CA PRO A 215 0.54 34.64 -11.80
C PRO A 215 -0.60 35.40 -12.49
N GLY A 216 -0.57 36.72 -12.41
CA GLY A 216 -1.51 37.58 -13.12
C GLY A 216 -1.26 37.64 -14.63
N ASN A 217 -2.30 37.92 -15.40
CA ASN A 217 -2.21 38.22 -16.81
C ASN A 217 -1.79 39.68 -17.03
N ARG A 218 -0.50 39.92 -17.27
CA ARG A 218 0.04 41.28 -17.44
C ARG A 218 -0.48 42.01 -18.69
N ASN A 219 -1.04 41.26 -19.65
CA ASN A 219 -1.67 41.82 -20.85
C ASN A 219 -3.19 41.99 -20.71
N ALA A 220 -3.78 41.69 -19.54
CA ALA A 220 -5.17 42.04 -19.25
C ALA A 220 -5.26 43.54 -18.96
N ASP A 221 -5.19 44.35 -20.02
CA ASP A 221 -5.31 45.80 -19.99
C ASP A 221 -6.70 46.24 -19.54
N ASN A 222 -7.74 45.62 -20.11
CA ASN A 222 -9.12 45.80 -19.68
C ASN A 222 -9.92 44.50 -19.94
N ILE A 223 -10.54 43.95 -18.90
CA ILE A 223 -11.37 42.75 -19.04
C ILE A 223 -12.63 43.09 -19.83
N ASP A 224 -12.97 42.25 -20.81
CA ASP A 224 -14.19 42.41 -21.61
C ASP A 224 -15.43 42.43 -20.68
N SER A 225 -16.26 43.47 -20.84
CA SER A 225 -17.54 43.63 -20.13
C SER A 225 -18.45 42.40 -20.19
N ALA A 226 -18.36 41.61 -21.27
CA ALA A 226 -19.12 40.37 -21.42
C ALA A 226 -18.72 39.28 -20.40
N MET A 227 -17.55 39.40 -19.76
CA MET A 227 -17.08 38.48 -18.72
C MET A 227 -17.68 38.79 -17.33
N ASN A 228 -18.27 39.98 -17.13
CA ASN A 228 -18.80 40.42 -15.83
C ASN A 228 -19.93 39.52 -15.28
N LYS A 229 -20.58 38.72 -16.14
CA LYS A 229 -21.64 37.78 -15.75
C LYS A 229 -21.12 36.46 -15.16
N PHE A 230 -19.81 36.25 -15.14
CA PHE A 230 -19.19 35.01 -14.65
C PHE A 230 -18.74 35.18 -13.19
N ASP A 231 -19.70 35.17 -12.27
CA ASP A 231 -19.53 35.50 -10.85
C ASP A 231 -18.47 34.67 -10.12
N TYR A 232 -18.18 33.45 -10.60
CA TYR A 232 -17.22 32.55 -9.97
C TYR A 232 -15.79 32.68 -10.51
N ILE A 233 -15.49 33.64 -11.39
CA ILE A 233 -14.17 33.80 -12.01
C ILE A 233 -13.60 35.17 -11.69
N LEU A 234 -12.35 35.18 -11.20
CA LEU A 234 -11.57 36.40 -11.01
C LEU A 234 -10.45 36.47 -12.06
N TYR A 235 -10.29 37.62 -12.72
CA TYR A 235 -9.30 37.82 -13.79
C TYR A 235 -8.16 38.76 -13.32
N PRO A 236 -7.12 38.24 -12.61
CA PRO A 236 -6.05 39.08 -12.07
C PRO A 236 -5.09 39.56 -13.16
N SER A 237 -4.77 40.86 -13.17
CA SER A 237 -3.72 41.44 -14.03
C SER A 237 -2.32 41.46 -13.39
N THR A 238 -2.27 41.35 -12.05
CA THR A 238 -1.04 41.29 -11.26
C THR A 238 -0.95 39.97 -10.49
N SER A 239 0.26 39.49 -10.23
CA SER A 239 0.44 38.27 -9.43
C SER A 239 -0.05 38.46 -8.00
N ILE A 240 -0.64 37.40 -7.44
CA ILE A 240 -1.15 37.36 -6.06
C ILE A 240 -0.37 36.28 -5.31
N GLN A 241 0.23 36.63 -4.18
CA GLN A 241 0.76 35.66 -3.21
C GLN A 241 -0.37 35.26 -2.27
N THR A 242 -0.65 33.97 -2.17
CA THR A 242 -1.61 33.40 -1.21
C THR A 242 -0.87 32.77 -0.04
N ASP A 243 -1.65 32.31 0.95
CA ASP A 243 -1.21 31.48 2.07
C ASP A 243 -1.07 29.98 1.69
N GLY A 244 -1.61 29.60 0.54
CA GLY A 244 -1.52 28.26 -0.05
C GLY A 244 -2.57 28.04 -1.14
N ILE A 245 -2.42 26.98 -1.92
CA ILE A 245 -3.41 26.56 -2.93
C ILE A 245 -3.60 25.05 -2.81
N LYS A 246 -4.79 24.62 -2.40
CA LYS A 246 -5.10 23.18 -2.17
C LYS A 246 -5.30 22.42 -3.48
N ALA A 247 -5.96 23.02 -4.45
CA ALA A 247 -6.18 22.41 -5.76
C ALA A 247 -6.23 23.46 -6.89
N GLY A 248 -5.82 23.04 -8.09
CA GLY A 248 -5.91 23.80 -9.32
C GLY A 248 -6.66 23.02 -10.40
N LEU A 249 -7.48 23.71 -11.18
CA LEU A 249 -8.27 23.10 -12.27
C LEU A 249 -7.84 23.70 -13.60
N LEU A 250 -7.36 22.87 -14.53
CA LEU A 250 -6.99 23.33 -15.87
C LEU A 250 -7.92 22.76 -16.93
N LYS A 251 -8.24 23.58 -17.94
CA LYS A 251 -9.00 23.16 -19.11
C LYS A 251 -8.24 23.46 -20.39
N SER A 252 -8.47 22.64 -21.41
CA SER A 252 -7.89 22.83 -22.73
C SER A 252 -8.93 22.51 -23.80
N PHE A 253 -8.98 23.34 -24.84
CA PHE A 253 -9.91 23.18 -25.96
C PHE A 253 -9.12 23.12 -27.26
N GLY A 254 -9.28 22.03 -28.01
CA GLY A 254 -8.65 21.80 -29.30
C GLY A 254 -9.65 21.73 -30.44
N PHE A 255 -9.17 21.94 -31.65
CA PHE A 255 -9.96 21.77 -32.87
C PHE A 255 -10.47 20.34 -32.98
N GLY A 256 -11.67 20.17 -33.55
CA GLY A 256 -12.32 18.86 -33.62
C GLY A 256 -12.97 18.43 -32.30
N GLN A 257 -13.47 19.40 -31.54
CA GLN A 257 -14.19 19.18 -30.28
C GLN A 257 -13.36 18.41 -29.26
N VAL A 258 -12.10 18.81 -29.07
CA VAL A 258 -11.21 18.16 -28.08
C VAL A 258 -11.22 18.99 -26.80
N GLY A 259 -12.23 18.76 -25.95
CA GLY A 259 -12.27 19.31 -24.60
C GLY A 259 -11.48 18.43 -23.64
N GLY A 260 -10.64 19.02 -22.79
CA GLY A 260 -9.86 18.32 -21.77
C GLY A 260 -9.88 19.07 -20.45
N GLU A 261 -9.93 18.32 -19.34
CA GLU A 261 -9.89 18.86 -17.98
C GLU A 261 -8.99 18.00 -17.09
N VAL A 262 -8.16 18.68 -16.30
CA VAL A 262 -7.28 18.06 -15.29
C VAL A 262 -7.39 18.83 -13.99
N LEU A 263 -7.69 18.12 -12.91
CA LEU A 263 -7.60 18.59 -11.54
C LEU A 263 -6.23 18.20 -10.98
N VAL A 264 -5.55 19.14 -10.33
CA VAL A 264 -4.28 18.94 -9.63
C VAL A 264 -4.50 19.28 -8.16
N VAL A 265 -4.18 18.33 -7.27
CA VAL A 265 -4.30 18.51 -5.81
C VAL A 265 -2.91 18.68 -5.21
N HIS A 266 -2.78 19.51 -4.18
CA HIS A 266 -1.53 19.75 -3.46
C HIS A 266 -0.98 18.42 -2.89
N PRO A 267 0.34 18.14 -3.04
CA PRO A 267 0.93 16.85 -2.66
C PRO A 267 0.82 16.53 -1.16
N ASP A 268 0.69 17.53 -0.29
CA ASP A 268 0.53 17.30 1.16
C ASP A 268 -0.69 16.46 1.51
N HIS A 269 -1.74 16.47 0.67
CA HIS A 269 -2.89 15.57 0.84
C HIS A 269 -2.53 14.09 0.66
N LEU A 270 -1.50 13.77 -0.14
CA LEU A 270 -0.95 12.42 -0.23
C LEU A 270 -0.14 12.08 1.02
N PHE A 271 0.68 12.99 1.52
CA PHE A 271 1.50 12.73 2.70
C PHE A 271 0.66 12.53 3.96
N ALA A 272 -0.49 13.22 4.06
CA ALA A 272 -1.46 13.03 5.13
C ALA A 272 -2.06 11.60 5.18
N SER A 273 -1.96 10.80 4.10
CA SER A 273 -2.41 9.41 4.10
C SER A 273 -1.33 8.41 4.54
N LEU A 274 -0.12 8.85 4.85
CA LEU A 274 0.99 8.01 5.27
C LEU A 274 1.13 8.01 6.79
N SER A 275 1.70 6.93 7.34
CA SER A 275 2.19 6.96 8.73
C SER A 275 3.40 7.88 8.83
N GLU A 276 3.64 8.42 10.03
CA GLU A 276 4.79 9.29 10.30
C GLU A 276 6.13 8.62 9.97
N SER A 277 6.26 7.31 10.27
CA SER A 277 7.46 6.52 9.93
C SER A 277 7.65 6.41 8.41
N ALA A 278 6.57 6.14 7.65
CA ALA A 278 6.63 6.05 6.20
C ALA A 278 6.97 7.40 5.55
N TYR A 279 6.35 8.49 6.03
CA TYR A 279 6.65 9.84 5.59
C TYR A 279 8.11 10.24 5.89
N SER A 280 8.57 10.02 7.12
CA SER A 280 9.95 10.30 7.52
C SER A 280 10.97 9.53 6.68
N SER A 281 10.71 8.24 6.42
CA SER A 281 11.55 7.41 5.54
C SER A 281 11.58 7.94 4.11
N TYR A 282 10.44 8.41 3.59
CA TYR A 282 10.35 9.05 2.29
C TYR A 282 11.18 10.35 2.24
N CYS A 283 11.05 11.24 3.22
CA CYS A 283 11.80 12.50 3.29
C CYS A 283 13.31 12.27 3.25
N GLN A 284 13.82 11.29 4.01
CA GLN A 284 15.24 10.94 3.98
C GLN A 284 15.71 10.45 2.59
N LYS A 285 14.88 9.67 1.89
CA LYS A 285 15.18 9.21 0.52
C LYS A 285 15.17 10.36 -0.48
N VAL A 286 14.21 11.28 -0.36
CA VAL A 286 14.11 12.47 -1.21
C VAL A 286 15.29 13.39 -1.03
N GLU A 287 15.72 13.64 0.21
CA GLU A 287 16.85 14.54 0.47
C GLU A 287 18.16 14.01 -0.13
N LYS A 288 18.44 12.72 0.06
CA LYS A 288 19.58 12.05 -0.61
C LYS A 288 19.51 12.16 -2.13
N ARG A 289 18.32 11.99 -2.71
CA ARG A 289 18.10 12.10 -4.16
C ARG A 289 18.27 13.54 -4.65
N LYS A 290 17.79 14.53 -3.90
CA LYS A 290 17.89 15.96 -4.21
C LYS A 290 19.35 16.40 -4.26
N LEU A 291 20.17 16.04 -3.27
CA LEU A 291 21.60 16.34 -3.27
C LEU A 291 22.33 15.69 -4.46
N SER A 292 21.99 14.43 -4.75
CA SER A 292 22.55 13.71 -5.90
C SER A 292 22.17 14.38 -7.23
N ALA A 293 20.89 14.76 -7.38
CA ALA A 293 20.37 15.45 -8.56
C ALA A 293 20.95 16.86 -8.72
N PHE A 294 21.15 17.58 -7.62
CA PHE A 294 21.81 18.89 -7.60
C PHE A 294 23.22 18.80 -8.16
N ARG A 295 24.03 17.85 -7.67
CA ARG A 295 25.38 17.60 -8.20
C ARG A 295 25.34 17.25 -9.69
N VAL A 296 24.49 16.30 -10.07
CA VAL A 296 24.26 15.91 -11.47
C VAL A 296 23.97 17.13 -12.35
N TYR A 297 23.06 18.00 -11.92
CA TYR A 297 22.66 19.17 -12.68
C TYR A 297 23.79 20.18 -12.82
N HIS A 298 24.50 20.48 -11.73
CA HIS A 298 25.62 21.43 -11.75
C HIS A 298 26.82 20.93 -12.56
N ASP A 299 27.20 19.65 -12.41
CA ASP A 299 28.24 19.03 -13.24
C ASP A 299 27.85 19.09 -14.73
N SER A 300 26.56 18.98 -15.05
CA SER A 300 26.07 19.13 -16.43
C SER A 300 26.16 20.57 -16.94
N LEU A 301 25.83 21.56 -16.12
CA LEU A 301 25.94 22.98 -16.48
C LEU A 301 27.39 23.43 -16.68
N THR A 302 28.32 22.90 -15.89
CA THR A 302 29.75 23.26 -15.98
C THR A 302 30.51 22.46 -17.03
N GLY A 303 29.86 21.52 -17.72
CA GLY A 303 30.48 20.70 -18.77
C GLY A 303 31.30 19.51 -18.25
N VAL A 304 31.32 19.25 -16.94
CA VAL A 304 31.97 18.07 -16.33
C VAL A 304 31.32 16.77 -16.81
N ARG A 305 30.03 16.81 -17.13
CA ARG A 305 29.27 15.66 -17.67
C ARG A 305 28.25 16.15 -18.71
N PRO A 306 27.84 15.29 -19.66
CA PRO A 306 26.73 15.65 -20.55
C PRO A 306 25.41 15.75 -19.77
N TYR A 307 24.53 16.68 -20.18
CA TYR A 307 23.16 16.78 -19.67
C TYR A 307 22.31 15.57 -20.07
N VAL A 308 22.44 15.14 -21.34
CA VAL A 308 21.80 13.94 -21.87
C VAL A 308 22.84 12.85 -22.03
N LYS A 309 22.74 11.77 -21.24
CA LYS A 309 23.57 10.57 -21.39
C LYS A 309 22.84 9.55 -22.26
N VAL A 310 23.21 9.49 -23.54
CA VAL A 310 22.68 8.49 -24.49
C VAL A 310 23.10 7.09 -24.05
N LYS A 311 22.14 6.16 -24.00
CA LYS A 311 22.39 4.75 -23.67
C LYS A 311 22.84 4.00 -24.92
N SER A 312 23.89 3.20 -24.80
CA SER A 312 24.46 2.41 -25.90
C SER A 312 23.82 1.03 -26.07
N SER A 313 23.18 0.50 -25.02
CA SER A 313 22.57 -0.83 -25.02
C SER A 313 21.39 -0.90 -24.05
N ALA A 314 20.58 -1.96 -24.20
CA ALA A 314 19.60 -2.37 -23.21
C ALA A 314 20.29 -2.80 -21.90
N PRO A 315 19.55 -2.81 -20.76
CA PRO A 315 20.06 -3.31 -19.48
C PRO A 315 20.17 -4.85 -19.40
N TYR A 316 19.76 -5.57 -20.44
CA TYR A 316 19.85 -7.02 -20.57
C TYR A 316 20.56 -7.38 -21.87
N SER A 317 21.20 -8.55 -21.90
CA SER A 317 21.77 -9.12 -23.12
C SER A 317 20.70 -9.84 -23.95
N SER A 318 21.01 -10.12 -25.21
CA SER A 318 20.09 -10.83 -26.12
C SER A 318 19.72 -12.22 -25.61
N GLU A 319 20.63 -12.88 -24.89
CA GLU A 319 20.44 -14.24 -24.37
C GLU A 319 19.40 -14.31 -23.26
N ILE A 320 19.30 -13.27 -22.42
CA ILE A 320 18.35 -13.21 -21.30
C ILE A 320 17.14 -12.31 -21.61
N GLN A 321 17.05 -11.72 -22.81
CA GLN A 321 15.97 -10.81 -23.18
C GLN A 321 14.59 -11.45 -22.97
N SER A 322 14.38 -12.65 -23.52
CA SER A 322 13.09 -13.34 -23.42
C SER A 322 12.75 -13.73 -21.98
N SER A 323 13.74 -14.14 -21.18
CA SER A 323 13.48 -14.49 -19.77
C SER A 323 13.13 -13.25 -18.94
N VAL A 324 13.81 -12.11 -19.17
CA VAL A 324 13.46 -10.83 -18.54
C VAL A 324 12.06 -10.37 -18.95
N TYR A 325 11.66 -10.55 -20.22
CA TYR A 325 10.33 -10.15 -20.69
C TYR A 325 9.20 -11.02 -20.12
N LEU A 326 9.46 -12.30 -19.92
CA LEU A 326 8.47 -13.26 -19.43
C LEU A 326 8.36 -13.29 -17.90
N ASP A 327 9.35 -12.78 -17.17
CA ASP A 327 9.36 -12.74 -15.71
C ASP A 327 8.92 -11.36 -15.16
N PRO A 328 7.69 -11.23 -14.63
CA PRO A 328 7.21 -9.96 -14.07
C PRO A 328 7.92 -9.57 -12.76
N THR A 329 8.68 -10.49 -12.15
CA THR A 329 9.46 -10.27 -10.93
C THR A 329 10.90 -9.83 -11.21
N SER A 330 11.36 -9.93 -12.46
CA SER A 330 12.72 -9.57 -12.86
C SER A 330 13.00 -8.08 -12.61
N ARG A 331 14.12 -7.75 -11.96
CA ARG A 331 14.57 -6.38 -11.68
C ARG A 331 16.04 -6.20 -12.05
N ALA A 332 16.38 -5.03 -12.57
CA ALA A 332 17.77 -4.67 -12.81
C ALA A 332 18.45 -4.26 -11.49
N HIS A 333 19.71 -4.67 -11.32
CA HIS A 333 20.52 -4.32 -10.17
C HIS A 333 21.58 -3.30 -10.56
N TYR A 334 21.86 -2.36 -9.67
CA TYR A 334 22.93 -1.38 -9.86
C TYR A 334 24.28 -2.06 -9.61
N ASP A 335 25.14 -2.03 -10.63
CA ASP A 335 26.54 -2.40 -10.50
C ASP A 335 27.38 -1.13 -10.25
N PRO A 336 28.01 -0.99 -9.07
CA PRO A 336 28.83 0.17 -8.74
C PRO A 336 30.12 0.25 -9.57
N ILE A 337 30.60 -0.86 -10.15
CA ILE A 337 31.82 -0.89 -10.96
C ILE A 337 31.55 -0.28 -12.34
N SER A 338 30.55 -0.81 -13.05
CA SER A 338 30.14 -0.24 -14.35
C SER A 338 29.31 1.04 -14.21
N GLN A 339 28.88 1.40 -12.99
CA GLN A 339 27.95 2.49 -12.69
C GLN A 339 26.67 2.42 -13.54
N SER A 340 26.16 1.20 -13.74
CA SER A 340 25.03 0.93 -14.62
C SER A 340 24.04 -0.05 -13.97
N TYR A 341 22.80 -0.06 -14.46
CA TYR A 341 21.81 -1.05 -14.04
C TYR A 341 21.77 -2.16 -15.07
N SER A 342 21.89 -3.42 -14.65
CA SER A 342 21.83 -4.58 -15.52
C SER A 342 20.98 -5.70 -14.92
N PHE A 343 20.44 -6.55 -15.79
CA PHE A 343 19.82 -7.81 -15.43
C PHE A 343 20.88 -8.90 -15.41
N SER A 344 20.87 -9.73 -14.37
CA SER A 344 21.66 -10.96 -14.31
C SER A 344 20.80 -12.15 -14.75
N SER A 345 21.44 -13.17 -15.33
CA SER A 345 20.79 -14.46 -15.53
C SER A 345 20.22 -14.96 -14.20
N PRO A 346 19.01 -15.55 -14.18
CA PRO A 346 18.46 -16.09 -12.95
C PRO A 346 19.45 -17.12 -12.37
N SER A 347 19.81 -16.98 -11.08
CA SER A 347 20.41 -18.09 -10.34
C SER A 347 19.47 -19.29 -10.43
N PRO A 348 19.98 -20.53 -10.55
CA PRO A 348 19.14 -21.72 -10.65
C PRO A 348 18.38 -21.90 -9.33
N SER A 349 17.19 -21.33 -9.23
CA SER A 349 16.24 -21.61 -8.18
C SER A 349 14.95 -22.09 -8.83
N ARG A 350 14.67 -23.37 -8.57
CA ARG A 350 13.46 -24.14 -8.92
C ARG A 350 13.02 -24.09 -10.39
N SER A 351 13.72 -24.86 -11.23
CA SER A 351 13.06 -25.60 -12.30
C SER A 351 12.43 -26.89 -11.73
N PRO A 352 11.25 -27.33 -12.22
CA PRO A 352 10.75 -28.66 -11.91
C PRO A 352 11.70 -29.69 -12.52
N SER A 353 12.24 -30.57 -11.69
CA SER A 353 13.11 -31.66 -12.11
C SER A 353 12.32 -32.65 -12.96
N ASN A 354 12.26 -32.44 -14.27
CA ASN A 354 11.92 -33.50 -15.21
C ASN A 354 13.17 -34.36 -15.45
N SER A 355 13.37 -35.35 -14.58
CA SER A 355 14.31 -36.44 -14.83
C SER A 355 13.70 -37.38 -15.87
N ASN A 356 13.92 -37.09 -17.15
CA ASN A 356 13.92 -38.12 -18.19
C ASN A 356 15.34 -38.24 -18.74
N SER A 357 16.13 -39.08 -18.09
CA SER A 357 17.41 -39.54 -18.58
C SER A 357 17.20 -40.44 -19.81
N ASN A 358 17.57 -39.95 -20.99
CA ASN A 358 18.02 -40.78 -22.10
C ASN A 358 18.67 -39.92 -23.18
N SER A 359 20.01 -39.81 -23.17
CA SER A 359 20.81 -40.13 -24.36
C SER A 359 22.31 -39.82 -24.17
N LYS A 360 23.09 -40.89 -24.31
CA LYS A 360 24.34 -41.03 -25.09
C LYS A 360 25.56 -40.18 -24.72
N SER A 361 26.44 -40.88 -24.02
CA SER A 361 27.90 -40.75 -23.97
C SER A 361 28.58 -40.76 -25.35
N THR A 362 29.53 -39.82 -25.58
CA THR A 362 30.90 -40.04 -26.13
C THR A 362 31.74 -38.73 -26.07
N PRO A 363 33.10 -38.74 -26.18
CA PRO A 363 33.95 -38.30 -25.07
C PRO A 363 35.03 -37.24 -25.39
N THR A 364 35.77 -36.81 -24.34
CA THR A 364 37.12 -36.19 -24.35
C THR A 364 37.17 -34.72 -24.82
N GLN A 365 37.83 -33.76 -24.15
CA GLN A 365 39.20 -33.78 -23.66
C GLN A 365 39.43 -32.95 -22.39
N ILE A 366 40.34 -33.48 -21.57
CA ILE A 366 41.00 -32.86 -20.43
C ILE A 366 42.01 -31.83 -20.95
N GLN A 367 41.95 -30.59 -20.46
CA GLN A 367 43.12 -29.72 -20.39
C GLN A 367 43.29 -29.19 -18.96
N ILE A 368 44.42 -29.59 -18.39
CA ILE A 368 45.02 -29.12 -17.15
C ILE A 368 45.84 -27.88 -17.49
N GLN A 369 45.70 -26.81 -16.71
CA GLN A 369 46.73 -25.79 -16.37
C GLN A 369 46.02 -24.60 -15.70
N THR A 370 46.50 -23.91 -14.67
CA THR A 370 47.56 -24.09 -13.66
C THR A 370 47.28 -22.99 -12.63
N GLN A 371 47.42 -23.28 -11.34
CA GLN A 371 47.40 -22.27 -10.29
C GLN A 371 48.66 -21.41 -10.37
N THR A 372 48.50 -20.10 -10.34
CA THR A 372 49.54 -19.15 -9.93
C THR A 372 48.96 -18.15 -8.95
N GLN A 373 49.40 -18.28 -7.71
CA GLN A 373 49.29 -17.27 -6.66
C GLN A 373 50.27 -16.13 -6.98
N SER A 374 49.81 -14.89 -6.87
CA SER A 374 50.70 -13.75 -6.68
C SER A 374 50.01 -12.71 -5.78
N SER A 375 50.54 -12.67 -4.56
CA SER A 375 50.35 -11.62 -3.56
C SER A 375 51.23 -10.41 -3.88
N THR A 376 50.70 -9.19 -3.80
CA THR A 376 51.47 -8.01 -3.36
C THR A 376 50.57 -6.91 -2.81
N PHE A 377 51.03 -6.35 -1.70
CA PHE A 377 50.49 -5.28 -0.87
C PHE A 377 50.47 -3.92 -1.57
N ALA A 378 49.43 -3.10 -1.32
CA ALA A 378 49.55 -1.64 -1.22
C ALA A 378 48.35 -1.00 -0.45
N SER A 379 48.67 -0.57 0.78
CA SER A 379 48.28 0.68 1.47
C SER A 379 46.95 1.38 1.14
N SER A 380 46.08 1.34 2.16
CA SER A 380 45.20 2.40 2.68
C SER A 380 45.29 3.80 2.05
N LEU A 381 44.16 4.26 1.49
CA LEU A 381 43.67 5.64 1.64
C LEU A 381 42.14 5.60 1.72
N THR A 382 41.64 6.17 2.81
CA THR A 382 40.27 6.19 3.31
C THR A 382 39.30 6.96 2.41
N SER A 383 38.12 6.40 2.15
CA SER A 383 36.94 7.12 1.65
C SER A 383 35.66 6.39 2.09
N PRO A 384 34.55 7.13 2.31
CA PRO A 384 33.53 6.75 3.29
C PRO A 384 32.64 5.60 2.82
N ILE A 385 32.28 4.79 3.80
CA ILE A 385 31.29 3.71 3.74
C ILE A 385 29.99 4.28 3.14
N SER A 386 29.69 3.88 1.90
CA SER A 386 28.36 4.01 1.32
C SER A 386 27.41 3.16 2.17
N PRO A 387 26.32 3.70 2.74
CA PRO A 387 25.28 2.85 3.28
C PRO A 387 24.68 2.08 2.11
N SER A 388 24.84 0.76 2.16
CA SER A 388 24.07 -0.18 1.38
C SER A 388 22.62 0.31 1.32
N ALA A 389 22.11 0.46 0.11
CA ALA A 389 20.69 0.66 -0.10
C ALA A 389 19.94 -0.38 0.75
N PRO A 390 18.87 -0.01 1.47
CA PRO A 390 18.06 -1.01 2.13
C PRO A 390 17.52 -1.90 1.01
N SER A 391 18.11 -3.08 0.88
CA SER A 391 17.44 -4.21 0.27
C SER A 391 16.11 -4.30 1.00
N SER A 392 15.02 -4.18 0.26
CA SER A 392 13.68 -4.49 0.76
C SER A 392 13.57 -6.01 0.93
N SER A 393 14.44 -6.58 1.74
CA SER A 393 14.57 -7.99 2.05
C SER A 393 14.29 -8.16 3.53
N SER A 394 13.09 -8.66 3.85
CA SER A 394 12.87 -9.82 4.71
C SER A 394 11.50 -9.74 5.40
N SER A 395 10.43 -10.05 4.68
CA SER A 395 9.24 -10.64 5.28
C SER A 395 9.10 -12.00 4.63
N SER A 396 9.76 -13.01 5.19
CA SER A 396 9.66 -14.35 4.63
C SER A 396 8.27 -14.92 4.98
N PRO A 397 7.48 -15.41 3.99
CA PRO A 397 6.31 -16.24 4.24
C PRO A 397 6.61 -17.45 5.15
N ASP A 398 7.89 -17.80 5.26
CA ASP A 398 8.47 -18.85 6.08
C ASP A 398 8.03 -18.78 7.55
N GLY A 399 7.83 -17.59 8.12
CA GLY A 399 7.44 -17.46 9.53
C GLY A 399 6.05 -18.03 9.85
N ILE A 400 5.05 -17.76 9.00
CA ILE A 400 3.68 -18.27 9.20
C ILE A 400 3.60 -19.76 8.82
N ALA A 401 4.27 -20.17 7.74
CA ALA A 401 4.37 -21.58 7.39
C ALA A 401 5.02 -22.41 8.52
N ALA A 402 6.07 -21.88 9.15
CA ALA A 402 6.71 -22.48 10.32
C ALA A 402 5.79 -22.53 11.55
N LEU A 403 5.01 -21.47 11.80
CA LEU A 403 3.99 -21.45 12.87
C LEU A 403 2.97 -22.57 12.66
N LEU A 404 2.41 -22.69 11.45
CA LEU A 404 1.47 -23.76 11.10
C LEU A 404 2.10 -25.15 11.25
N LEU A 405 3.32 -25.34 10.77
CA LEU A 405 4.03 -26.61 10.90
C LEU A 405 4.24 -26.99 12.38
N SER A 406 4.58 -26.02 13.23
CA SER A 406 4.76 -26.23 14.68
C SER A 406 3.45 -26.56 15.41
N SER A 407 2.30 -26.20 14.84
CA SER A 407 0.97 -26.46 15.39
C SER A 407 0.44 -27.88 15.15
N LEU A 408 1.09 -28.65 14.28
CA LEU A 408 0.67 -30.01 13.95
C LEU A 408 1.03 -30.98 15.08
N PRO A 409 0.19 -31.99 15.36
CA PRO A 409 0.52 -33.02 16.34
C PRO A 409 1.84 -33.71 15.96
N LYS A 410 2.83 -33.69 16.84
CA LYS A 410 4.02 -34.53 16.67
C LYS A 410 3.59 -35.98 16.93
N HIS A 411 3.76 -36.87 15.95
CA HIS A 411 3.60 -38.31 16.19
C HIS A 411 4.62 -38.76 17.25
N SER A 412 4.22 -38.78 18.53
CA SER A 412 5.00 -39.40 19.59
C SER A 412 4.69 -40.90 19.59
N THR A 413 5.61 -41.69 19.05
CA THR A 413 5.71 -43.12 19.33
C THR A 413 6.16 -43.31 20.79
N SER A 414 5.27 -43.06 21.75
CA SER A 414 5.34 -43.66 23.08
C SER A 414 4.02 -43.44 23.81
N SER A 415 3.46 -44.54 24.28
CA SER A 415 2.32 -44.59 25.19
C SER A 415 2.71 -44.01 26.56
N SER A 416 2.39 -42.76 26.85
CA SER A 416 2.29 -42.28 28.23
C SER A 416 1.38 -41.05 28.29
N SER A 417 0.34 -41.14 29.12
CA SER A 417 -0.62 -40.09 29.54
C SER A 417 -1.03 -39.05 28.48
N SER A 418 -2.30 -39.04 28.10
CA SER A 418 -2.91 -37.98 27.28
C SER A 418 -2.67 -36.60 27.92
N SER A 419 -1.62 -35.90 27.50
CA SER A 419 -1.39 -34.50 27.90
C SER A 419 -2.45 -33.67 27.17
N HIS A 420 -3.42 -33.21 27.92
CA HIS A 420 -4.42 -32.28 27.41
C HIS A 420 -3.70 -31.01 26.94
N THR A 421 -4.01 -30.51 25.75
CA THR A 421 -3.39 -29.29 25.23
C THR A 421 -4.45 -28.42 24.56
N GLY A 422 -4.31 -27.11 24.71
CA GLY A 422 -5.15 -26.12 24.05
C GLY A 422 -4.33 -25.32 23.06
N VAL A 423 -4.88 -25.13 21.86
CA VAL A 423 -4.19 -24.44 20.77
C VAL A 423 -4.98 -23.19 20.39
N GLY A 424 -4.29 -22.07 20.19
CA GLY A 424 -4.89 -20.82 19.74
C GLY A 424 -4.06 -20.18 18.64
N MET A 425 -4.75 -19.65 17.63
CA MET A 425 -4.15 -18.92 16.52
C MET A 425 -4.92 -17.63 16.27
N ASP A 426 -4.18 -16.59 15.93
CA ASP A 426 -4.77 -15.31 15.58
C ASP A 426 -3.94 -14.59 14.52
N PHE A 427 -4.63 -13.91 13.60
CA PHE A 427 -4.04 -13.22 12.47
C PHE A 427 -4.77 -11.91 12.24
N GLU A 428 -4.02 -10.82 12.13
CA GLU A 428 -4.58 -9.49 11.91
C GLU A 428 -3.82 -8.72 10.85
N LEU A 429 -4.57 -7.96 10.06
CA LEU A 429 -4.04 -6.90 9.23
C LEU A 429 -3.42 -5.82 10.11
N VAL A 430 -2.19 -5.40 9.80
CA VAL A 430 -1.56 -4.25 10.49
C VAL A 430 -2.43 -2.99 10.34
N SER A 431 -3.12 -2.87 9.22
CA SER A 431 -4.03 -1.76 8.93
C SER A 431 -5.40 -1.86 9.61
N ALA A 432 -5.76 -3.01 10.19
CA ALA A 432 -7.02 -3.19 10.94
C ALA A 432 -6.92 -2.66 12.37
N LEU A 433 -5.73 -2.73 13.00
CA LEU A 433 -5.51 -2.20 14.36
C LEU A 433 -5.71 -0.69 14.45
N ASN A 434 -5.61 0.04 13.32
CA ASN A 434 -5.71 1.49 13.23
C ASN A 434 -4.88 2.20 14.31
N TYR A 435 -3.58 1.88 14.34
CA TYR A 435 -2.65 2.32 15.37
C TYR A 435 -2.70 3.83 15.61
N ASP A 436 -3.05 4.20 16.83
CA ASP A 436 -2.93 5.54 17.38
C ASP A 436 -2.32 5.43 18.78
N PRO A 437 -1.10 5.97 19.02
CA PRO A 437 -0.42 5.89 20.31
C PRO A 437 -1.21 6.53 21.45
N SER A 438 -2.11 7.47 21.15
CA SER A 438 -2.93 8.17 22.13
C SER A 438 -4.29 7.49 22.38
N SER A 439 -4.59 6.40 21.68
CA SER A 439 -5.89 5.74 21.77
C SER A 439 -6.10 5.02 23.12
N SER A 440 -7.35 5.00 23.55
CA SER A 440 -7.77 4.17 24.69
C SER A 440 -7.55 2.69 24.42
N PHE A 441 -7.53 2.25 23.16
CA PHE A 441 -7.24 0.87 22.80
C PHE A 441 -5.83 0.45 23.25
N ILE A 442 -4.81 1.27 22.97
CA ILE A 442 -3.44 0.97 23.36
C ILE A 442 -3.30 0.93 24.89
N SER A 443 -3.76 1.98 25.57
CA SER A 443 -3.65 2.08 27.04
C SER A 443 -4.46 1.03 27.79
N ASN A 444 -5.58 0.57 27.23
CA ASN A 444 -6.41 -0.46 27.87
C ASN A 444 -5.89 -1.87 27.64
N ASN A 445 -5.14 -2.15 26.56
CA ASN A 445 -4.78 -3.52 26.17
C ASN A 445 -3.29 -3.87 26.31
N PHE A 446 -2.40 -2.87 26.43
CA PHE A 446 -0.96 -3.09 26.47
C PHE A 446 -0.35 -2.52 27.75
N THR A 447 0.60 -3.25 28.32
CA THR A 447 1.35 -2.79 29.50
C THR A 447 2.37 -1.71 29.10
N PRO A 448 2.88 -0.91 30.06
CA PRO A 448 3.94 0.05 29.77
C PRO A 448 5.19 -0.57 29.14
N ALA A 449 5.53 -1.81 29.50
CA ALA A 449 6.67 -2.53 28.93
C ALA A 449 6.43 -2.90 27.46
N GLU A 450 5.23 -3.40 27.13
CA GLU A 450 4.83 -3.68 25.75
C GLU A 450 4.80 -2.41 24.90
N ILE A 451 4.27 -1.32 25.43
CA ILE A 451 4.22 -0.02 24.74
C ILE A 451 5.64 0.48 24.45
N ALA A 452 6.54 0.41 25.44
CA ALA A 452 7.93 0.82 25.27
C ALA A 452 8.63 0.00 24.18
N TYR A 453 8.42 -1.33 24.18
CA TYR A 453 8.95 -2.23 23.16
C TYR A 453 8.42 -1.89 21.77
N CYS A 454 7.10 -1.83 21.58
CA CYS A 454 6.52 -1.61 20.26
C CYS A 454 6.88 -0.22 19.72
N SER A 455 6.91 0.80 20.58
CA SER A 455 7.21 2.18 20.17
C SER A 455 8.68 2.37 19.77
N SER A 456 9.60 1.52 20.25
CA SER A 456 11.02 1.61 19.89
C SER A 456 11.35 0.94 18.54
N HIS A 457 10.41 0.23 17.93
CA HIS A 457 10.64 -0.49 16.67
C HIS A 457 10.44 0.41 15.44
N PRO A 458 11.06 0.08 14.30
CA PRO A 458 10.94 0.88 13.07
C PRO A 458 9.50 1.01 12.54
N ASP A 459 8.67 -0.01 12.81
CA ASP A 459 7.24 -0.03 12.49
C ASP A 459 6.45 -0.40 13.76
N PRO A 460 6.08 0.61 14.58
CA PRO A 460 5.31 0.39 15.79
C PRO A 460 3.96 -0.27 15.52
N ALA A 461 3.27 0.09 14.44
CA ALA A 461 1.95 -0.45 14.11
C ALA A 461 2.03 -1.97 13.88
N SER A 462 3.05 -2.44 13.13
CA SER A 462 3.28 -3.87 12.94
C SER A 462 3.61 -4.59 14.25
N SER A 463 4.45 -3.99 15.10
CA SER A 463 4.81 -4.56 16.41
C SER A 463 3.62 -4.67 17.36
N PHE A 464 2.79 -3.62 17.47
CA PHE A 464 1.56 -3.65 18.25
C PHE A 464 0.58 -4.70 17.71
N THR A 465 0.46 -4.84 16.40
CA THR A 465 -0.40 -5.86 15.78
C THR A 465 0.07 -7.27 16.15
N GLY A 466 1.38 -7.56 16.10
CA GLY A 466 1.87 -8.89 16.50
C GLY A 466 1.68 -9.20 17.98
N LYS A 467 1.86 -8.22 18.86
CA LYS A 467 1.56 -8.37 20.29
C LYS A 467 0.07 -8.57 20.54
N TRP A 468 -0.79 -7.89 19.78
CA TRP A 468 -2.24 -8.09 19.81
C TRP A 468 -2.61 -9.52 19.40
N CYS A 469 -2.11 -10.00 18.26
CA CYS A 469 -2.33 -11.38 17.81
C CYS A 469 -1.86 -12.38 18.88
N ALA A 470 -0.72 -12.12 19.53
CA ALA A 470 -0.22 -13.00 20.58
C ALA A 470 -1.17 -13.09 21.79
N LYS A 471 -1.73 -11.95 22.24
CA LYS A 471 -2.73 -11.93 23.32
C LYS A 471 -3.99 -12.72 22.95
N GLU A 472 -4.51 -12.51 21.75
CA GLU A 472 -5.68 -13.23 21.22
C GLU A 472 -5.41 -14.74 21.06
N ALA A 473 -4.25 -15.11 20.51
CA ALA A 473 -3.85 -16.50 20.37
C ALA A 473 -3.74 -17.20 21.74
N VAL A 474 -3.15 -16.55 22.73
CA VAL A 474 -3.05 -17.06 24.11
C VAL A 474 -4.44 -17.24 24.72
N TYR A 475 -5.31 -16.24 24.55
CA TYR A 475 -6.68 -16.32 25.02
C TYR A 475 -7.45 -17.51 24.41
N LYS A 476 -7.33 -17.71 23.09
CA LYS A 476 -7.94 -18.85 22.37
C LYS A 476 -7.35 -20.19 22.82
N ALA A 477 -6.03 -20.28 23.01
CA ALA A 477 -5.37 -21.51 23.45
C ALA A 477 -5.88 -21.98 24.80
N ILE A 478 -6.00 -21.05 25.75
CA ILE A 478 -6.50 -21.35 27.09
C ILE A 478 -7.98 -21.71 27.05
N SER A 479 -8.79 -20.95 26.30
CA SER A 479 -10.22 -21.23 26.14
C SER A 479 -10.47 -22.64 25.57
N ASN A 480 -9.65 -23.06 24.62
CA ASN A 480 -9.73 -24.41 24.04
C ASN A 480 -9.30 -25.49 25.03
N PHE A 481 -8.25 -25.26 25.83
CA PHE A 481 -7.83 -26.17 26.90
C PHE A 481 -8.93 -26.37 27.95
N THR A 482 -9.56 -25.28 28.40
CA THR A 482 -10.57 -25.33 29.46
C THR A 482 -11.87 -25.94 28.98
N SER A 483 -12.27 -25.67 27.73
CA SER A 483 -13.50 -26.24 27.15
C SER A 483 -13.44 -27.76 27.01
N SER A 484 -12.24 -28.32 26.85
CA SER A 484 -12.03 -29.75 26.68
C SER A 484 -11.77 -30.49 28.01
N THR A 485 -11.51 -29.76 29.11
CA THR A 485 -11.38 -30.30 30.48
C THR A 485 -12.62 -30.10 31.36
N SER A 486 -13.52 -29.18 31.01
CA SER A 486 -14.71 -28.86 31.83
C SER A 486 -15.90 -29.79 31.58
N ASN A 487 -16.64 -30.12 32.65
CA ASN A 487 -17.96 -30.76 32.55
C ASN A 487 -18.92 -29.82 31.78
N PRO A 488 -19.69 -30.28 30.79
CA PRO A 488 -20.57 -29.43 29.96
C PRO A 488 -21.59 -28.57 30.75
N ASN A 489 -21.81 -28.88 32.04
CA ASN A 489 -22.69 -28.12 32.94
C ASN A 489 -21.97 -27.15 33.89
N SER A 490 -20.64 -27.02 33.82
CA SER A 490 -19.87 -26.05 34.61
C SER A 490 -19.54 -24.81 33.79
N ALA A 491 -19.77 -23.61 34.33
CA ALA A 491 -19.36 -22.37 33.70
C ALA A 491 -17.84 -22.40 33.45
N ASN A 492 -17.39 -22.05 32.24
CA ASN A 492 -15.97 -22.01 31.89
C ASN A 492 -15.23 -21.14 32.93
N PRO A 493 -14.31 -21.67 33.75
CA PRO A 493 -13.58 -20.90 34.76
C PRO A 493 -12.83 -19.70 34.17
N TRP A 494 -12.43 -19.82 32.90
CA TRP A 494 -11.74 -18.80 32.13
C TRP A 494 -12.63 -17.64 31.66
N SER A 495 -13.97 -17.81 31.68
CA SER A 495 -14.94 -16.75 31.33
C SER A 495 -14.89 -15.53 32.25
N GLY A 496 -14.23 -15.63 33.41
CA GLY A 496 -14.02 -14.52 34.34
C GLY A 496 -12.98 -13.49 33.86
N ILE A 497 -12.02 -13.88 33.01
CA ILE A 497 -10.93 -13.00 32.54
C ILE A 497 -11.38 -12.09 31.41
N THR A 498 -12.35 -12.55 30.62
CA THR A 498 -13.01 -11.77 29.59
C THR A 498 -14.52 -11.88 29.84
N ARG A 499 -15.08 -10.92 30.58
CA ARG A 499 -16.55 -10.81 30.76
C ARG A 499 -17.25 -10.36 29.45
N GLY A 500 -16.89 -10.95 28.32
CA GLY A 500 -17.40 -10.68 26.98
C GLY A 500 -16.31 -10.34 25.94
N PRO A 501 -16.69 -10.33 24.63
CA PRO A 501 -15.78 -10.17 23.48
C PRO A 501 -15.17 -8.77 23.28
N ALA A 502 -15.21 -7.90 24.30
CA ALA A 502 -14.75 -6.51 24.23
C ALA A 502 -14.03 -6.04 25.50
N GLN A 503 -13.59 -6.97 26.35
CA GLN A 503 -12.85 -6.64 27.57
C GLN A 503 -11.34 -6.53 27.30
N PRO A 504 -10.61 -5.65 28.02
CA PRO A 504 -9.21 -5.42 27.72
C PRO A 504 -8.29 -6.61 28.07
N LEU A 505 -7.34 -6.91 27.19
CA LEU A 505 -6.40 -8.04 27.34
C LEU A 505 -5.08 -7.66 28.05
N ILE A 506 -5.07 -6.57 28.82
CA ILE A 506 -3.86 -6.09 29.51
C ILE A 506 -3.28 -7.07 30.53
N ASN A 507 -4.11 -7.97 31.08
CA ASN A 507 -3.66 -8.97 32.04
C ASN A 507 -2.91 -10.14 31.38
N ILE A 508 -2.92 -10.25 30.04
CA ILE A 508 -2.09 -11.17 29.26
C ILE A 508 -0.94 -10.34 28.69
N GLU A 509 0.21 -10.35 29.35
CA GLU A 509 1.38 -9.58 28.91
C GLU A 509 2.32 -10.45 28.07
N ILE A 510 2.76 -9.90 26.94
CA ILE A 510 3.68 -10.56 26.01
C ILE A 510 5.04 -9.84 26.06
N LEU A 511 6.04 -10.47 26.64
CA LEU A 511 7.40 -9.95 26.73
C LEU A 511 8.34 -10.74 25.81
N ASN A 512 9.59 -10.31 25.70
CA ASN A 512 10.64 -11.02 24.97
C ASN A 512 11.79 -11.32 25.93
N ASP A 513 12.37 -12.51 25.83
CA ASP A 513 13.55 -12.87 26.60
C ASP A 513 14.81 -12.18 26.07
N GLN A 514 15.96 -12.44 26.70
CA GLN A 514 17.26 -11.89 26.30
C GLN A 514 17.73 -12.31 24.89
N PHE A 515 17.12 -13.35 24.32
CA PHE A 515 17.40 -13.85 22.97
C PHE A 515 16.33 -13.41 21.95
N GLY A 516 15.33 -12.64 22.39
CA GLY A 516 14.25 -12.13 21.56
C GLY A 516 13.05 -13.06 21.41
N ALA A 517 13.04 -14.24 22.04
CA ALA A 517 11.91 -15.16 21.98
C ALA A 517 10.73 -14.62 22.82
N PRO A 518 9.50 -14.58 22.28
CA PRO A 518 8.36 -14.08 23.03
C PRO A 518 7.94 -15.06 24.13
N TYR A 519 7.57 -14.54 25.29
CA TYR A 519 6.99 -15.31 26.38
C TYR A 519 5.81 -14.57 26.99
N VAL A 520 4.94 -15.33 27.65
CA VAL A 520 3.70 -14.83 28.25
C VAL A 520 3.86 -14.66 29.76
N THR A 521 3.34 -13.56 30.29
CA THR A 521 3.20 -13.30 31.73
C THR A 521 1.76 -12.93 32.03
N PHE A 522 1.20 -13.48 33.11
CA PHE A 522 -0.18 -13.20 33.51
C PHE A 522 -0.22 -12.40 34.81
N HIS A 523 -1.08 -11.39 34.82
CA HIS A 523 -1.27 -10.49 35.95
C HIS A 523 -2.60 -10.74 36.66
N ASN A 524 -2.70 -10.31 37.92
CA ASN A 524 -3.94 -10.27 38.69
C ASN A 524 -4.70 -11.61 38.71
N GLU A 525 -6.04 -11.56 38.58
CA GLU A 525 -6.92 -12.74 38.61
C GLU A 525 -6.57 -13.78 37.54
N SER A 526 -5.96 -13.38 36.41
CA SER A 526 -5.58 -14.28 35.33
C SER A 526 -4.55 -15.32 35.75
N LYS A 527 -3.62 -14.94 36.64
CA LYS A 527 -2.59 -15.86 37.17
C LYS A 527 -3.20 -16.95 38.05
N ASN A 528 -4.18 -16.58 38.88
CA ASN A 528 -4.87 -17.51 39.78
C ASN A 528 -5.71 -18.51 38.97
N LEU A 529 -6.41 -18.03 37.95
CA LEU A 529 -7.29 -18.85 37.12
C LEU A 529 -6.54 -19.88 36.26
N LEU A 530 -5.33 -19.57 35.78
CA LEU A 530 -4.48 -20.57 35.10
C LEU A 530 -4.14 -21.75 36.00
N SER A 531 -3.76 -21.44 37.25
CA SER A 531 -3.41 -22.45 38.24
C SER A 531 -4.62 -23.32 38.60
N SER A 532 -5.80 -22.70 38.73
CA SER A 532 -7.07 -23.41 38.94
C SER A 532 -7.53 -24.23 37.74
N ALA A 533 -7.19 -23.81 36.52
CA ALA A 533 -7.49 -24.53 35.28
C ALA A 533 -6.54 -25.71 35.00
N GLY A 534 -5.49 -25.89 35.81
CA GLY A 534 -4.51 -26.96 35.62
C GLY A 534 -3.50 -26.73 34.49
N ILE A 535 -3.41 -25.49 33.97
CA ILE A 535 -2.46 -25.11 32.92
C ILE A 535 -1.12 -24.81 33.58
N LYS A 536 -0.09 -25.56 33.18
CA LYS A 536 1.28 -25.44 33.70
C LYS A 536 2.10 -24.47 32.88
N ASN A 537 1.90 -24.42 31.56
CA ASN A 537 2.70 -23.60 30.67
C ASN A 537 1.89 -23.09 29.48
N VAL A 538 2.23 -21.88 29.01
CA VAL A 538 1.70 -21.33 27.76
C VAL A 538 2.87 -20.84 26.91
N ALA A 539 3.14 -21.54 25.81
CA ALA A 539 4.12 -21.12 24.81
C ALA A 539 3.43 -20.21 23.77
N VAL A 540 4.13 -19.19 23.28
CA VAL A 540 3.64 -18.28 22.25
C VAL A 540 4.72 -18.01 21.21
N SER A 541 4.33 -17.80 19.96
CA SER A 541 5.22 -17.39 18.88
C SER A 541 4.51 -16.38 17.97
N ILE A 542 5.25 -15.44 17.40
CA ILE A 542 4.75 -14.30 16.64
C ILE A 542 5.50 -14.24 15.31
N SER A 543 4.78 -13.95 14.23
CA SER A 543 5.33 -13.71 12.90
C SER A 543 4.72 -12.47 12.28
N HIS A 544 5.49 -11.76 11.47
CA HIS A 544 5.06 -10.59 10.71
C HIS A 544 5.30 -10.83 9.21
N SER A 545 4.29 -10.59 8.38
CA SER A 545 4.40 -10.70 6.91
C SER A 545 4.25 -9.34 6.19
N GLY A 546 4.75 -8.27 6.81
CA GLY A 546 4.68 -6.90 6.29
C GLY A 546 3.28 -6.28 6.41
N SER A 547 2.26 -6.90 5.82
CA SER A 547 0.87 -6.42 5.87
C SER A 547 0.05 -7.05 7.00
N TYR A 548 0.52 -8.17 7.56
CA TYR A 548 -0.17 -8.91 8.61
C TYR A 548 0.79 -9.23 9.75
N ALA A 549 0.22 -9.46 10.92
CA ALA A 549 0.86 -10.18 11.99
C ALA A 549 0.04 -11.42 12.34
N GLY A 550 0.73 -12.49 12.73
CA GLY A 550 0.11 -13.72 13.16
C GLY A 550 0.78 -14.23 14.43
N ALA A 551 0.02 -14.91 15.26
CA ALA A 551 0.56 -15.57 16.44
C ALA A 551 -0.05 -16.95 16.65
N PHE A 552 0.75 -17.81 17.27
CA PHE A 552 0.38 -19.14 17.70
C PHE A 552 0.63 -19.26 19.20
N ALA A 553 -0.30 -19.87 19.92
CA ALA A 553 -0.12 -20.21 21.33
C ALA A 553 -0.54 -21.65 21.64
N LEU A 554 0.17 -22.25 22.58
CA LEU A 554 -0.04 -23.61 23.07
C LEU A 554 -0.10 -23.61 24.60
N ALA A 555 -1.25 -24.00 25.15
CA ALA A 555 -1.46 -24.22 26.58
C ALA A 555 -1.31 -25.72 26.92
N GLN A 556 -0.56 -26.03 27.99
CA GLN A 556 -0.24 -27.39 28.44
C GLN A 556 -0.40 -27.57 29.95
#